data_AF-A0A4Z0A4H2-F1
#
_entry.id   AF-A0A4Z0A4H2-F1
#
_cell.length_a   1.000
_cell.length_b   1.000
_cell.length_c   1.000
_cell.angle_alpha   90.00
_cell.angle_beta   90.00
_cell.angle_gamma   90.00
#
_symmetry.space_group_name_H-M   'P 1'
#
loop_
_entity.id
_entity.type
_entity.pdbx_description
1 polymer ?
#
loop_
_entity_poly.entity_id
_entity_poly.type
_entity_poly.pdbx_seq_one_letter_code
_entity_poly.pdbx_strand_id
1 'polypeptide(L)'
;MYFTHFFALVLASVPAALAQTGAPIQYVAAHNTTPIYGTWASGSKNVLTGPGFANPANLSFTYPLTTGVAYSFSSDGYYEVARYRFNGNGSQPNCITGVINWVHGKYQLVDNGSIILNPWADGYQQIQDPCVAVSNFIEQYNDTELYQSWQIFTDPVDGYKLHLFGRCATRRRACHPPRP
;
A
#
# COMPACT_ATOMS: atom_id res chain seq x y z
N MET A 1 19.13 28.03 -64.68
CA MET A 1 19.92 26.83 -64.34
C MET A 1 19.79 26.59 -62.84
N TYR A 2 19.21 25.45 -62.49
CA TYR A 2 19.27 24.69 -61.23
C TYR A 2 19.25 25.44 -59.89
N PHE A 3 18.05 25.56 -59.31
CA PHE A 3 17.88 25.61 -57.86
C PHE A 3 17.40 24.22 -57.40
N THR A 4 18.30 23.43 -56.82
CA THR A 4 17.96 22.14 -56.21
C THR A 4 18.60 21.98 -54.85
N HIS A 5 17.71 21.80 -53.87
CA HIS A 5 17.82 20.98 -52.66
C HIS A 5 18.57 21.56 -51.46
N PHE A 6 17.82 21.88 -50.41
CA PHE A 6 18.04 21.23 -49.11
C PHE A 6 16.68 20.98 -48.44
N PHE A 7 16.35 19.70 -48.34
CA PHE A 7 15.21 19.16 -47.60
C PHE A 7 15.61 19.13 -46.12
N ALA A 8 14.87 19.82 -45.25
CA ALA A 8 15.03 19.70 -43.80
C ALA A 8 13.69 19.28 -43.19
N LEU A 9 13.48 17.96 -43.09
CA LEU A 9 12.42 17.37 -42.28
C LEU A 9 12.91 17.36 -40.83
N VAL A 10 12.46 18.32 -40.04
CA VAL A 10 12.62 18.28 -38.57
C VAL A 10 11.49 17.42 -38.02
N LEU A 11 11.81 16.15 -37.73
CA LEU A 11 10.94 15.27 -36.96
C LEU A 11 11.00 15.75 -35.50
N ALA A 12 9.99 16.48 -35.06
CA ALA A 12 9.81 16.76 -33.63
C ALA A 12 9.41 15.44 -32.94
N SER A 13 10.37 14.75 -32.36
CA SER A 13 10.12 13.69 -31.39
C SER A 13 9.52 14.34 -30.14
N VAL A 14 8.20 14.37 -30.05
CA VAL A 14 7.50 14.66 -28.79
C VAL A 14 7.85 13.51 -27.85
N PRO A 15 8.58 13.72 -26.75
CA PRO A 15 8.60 12.72 -25.70
C PRO A 15 7.17 12.68 -25.17
N ALA A 16 6.51 11.52 -25.27
CA ALA A 16 5.33 11.23 -24.48
C ALA A 16 5.76 11.14 -23.00
N ALA A 17 6.14 12.27 -22.43
CA ALA A 17 6.16 12.45 -20.99
C ALA A 17 4.69 12.37 -20.57
N LEU A 18 4.36 11.32 -19.82
CA LEU A 18 3.12 11.24 -19.06
C LEU A 18 3.14 12.40 -18.06
N ALA A 19 2.76 13.58 -18.51
CA ALA A 19 2.35 14.66 -17.65
C ALA A 19 1.08 14.17 -16.96
N GLN A 20 1.23 13.65 -15.74
CA GLN A 20 0.14 13.62 -14.77
C GLN A 20 -0.18 15.08 -14.43
N THR A 21 -0.86 15.77 -15.35
CA THR A 21 -1.58 16.98 -15.04
C THR A 21 -2.57 16.61 -13.94
N GLY A 22 -2.59 17.37 -12.85
CA GLY A 22 -3.48 17.20 -11.69
C GLY A 22 -4.96 17.40 -12.01
N ALA A 23 -5.46 16.75 -13.06
CA ALA A 23 -6.87 16.56 -13.27
C ALA A 23 -7.40 15.69 -12.11
N PRO A 24 -8.51 16.08 -11.46
CA PRO A 24 -9.17 15.20 -10.49
C PRO A 24 -9.46 13.87 -11.17
N ILE A 25 -9.14 12.77 -10.51
CA ILE A 25 -9.52 11.46 -11.01
C ILE A 25 -11.03 11.40 -10.94
N GLN A 26 -11.66 11.33 -12.11
CA GLN A 26 -13.04 10.91 -12.20
C GLN A 26 -13.06 9.45 -11.71
N TYR A 27 -13.83 9.15 -10.67
CA TYR A 27 -14.07 7.77 -10.24
C TYR A 27 -14.63 6.98 -11.42
N VAL A 28 -13.74 6.31 -12.15
CA VAL A 28 -14.11 5.46 -13.28
C VAL A 28 -14.80 4.19 -12.77
N ALA A 29 -15.43 3.43 -13.66
CA ALA A 29 -16.11 2.18 -13.32
C ALA A 29 -15.28 1.23 -12.42
N ALA A 30 -13.95 1.23 -12.54
CA ALA A 30 -13.04 0.44 -11.71
C ALA A 30 -13.01 0.83 -10.20
N HIS A 31 -13.43 2.04 -9.83
CA HIS A 31 -13.57 2.46 -8.42
C HIS A 31 -14.99 2.22 -7.87
N ASN A 32 -15.97 2.05 -8.77
CA ASN A 32 -17.39 1.91 -8.45
C ASN A 32 -17.92 0.50 -8.65
N THR A 33 -17.04 -0.49 -8.83
CA THR A 33 -17.44 -1.89 -9.01
C THR A 33 -18.13 -2.44 -7.76
N THR A 34 -17.68 -2.01 -6.58
CA THR A 34 -18.31 -2.20 -5.26
C THR A 34 -17.80 -1.09 -4.34
N PRO A 35 -18.51 -0.73 -3.25
CA PRO A 35 -17.90 0.09 -2.20
C PRO A 35 -16.59 -0.56 -1.72
N ILE A 36 -15.61 0.28 -1.36
CA ILE A 36 -14.33 -0.18 -0.78
C ILE A 36 -14.50 -0.78 0.63
N TYR A 37 -15.68 -0.59 1.24
CA TYR A 37 -15.99 -1.10 2.57
C TYR A 37 -15.92 -2.63 2.61
N GLY A 38 -15.45 -3.15 3.72
CA GLY A 38 -15.22 -4.57 3.94
C GLY A 38 -13.73 -4.90 4.11
N THR A 39 -13.45 -6.19 4.24
CA THR A 39 -12.11 -6.72 4.47
C THR A 39 -11.54 -7.31 3.19
N TRP A 40 -10.35 -6.85 2.82
CA TRP A 40 -9.59 -7.28 1.66
C TRP A 40 -8.33 -7.98 2.13
N ALA A 41 -8.14 -9.24 1.76
CA ALA A 41 -7.00 -10.05 2.17
C ALA A 41 -6.24 -10.63 0.97
N SER A 42 -4.92 -10.57 1.02
CA SER A 42 -4.04 -11.11 -0.02
C SER A 42 -3.79 -12.61 0.14
N GLY A 43 -3.40 -13.29 -0.94
CA GLY A 43 -2.88 -14.66 -0.90
C GLY A 43 -3.91 -15.67 -0.39
N SER A 44 -3.52 -16.51 0.58
CA SER A 44 -4.37 -17.57 1.15
C SER A 44 -5.41 -17.06 2.17
N LYS A 45 -5.48 -15.75 2.40
CA LYS A 45 -6.44 -15.10 3.33
C LYS A 45 -6.30 -15.54 4.81
N ASN A 46 -5.14 -16.06 5.20
CA ASN A 46 -4.86 -16.38 6.63
C ASN A 46 -4.54 -15.13 7.45
N VAL A 47 -4.02 -14.06 6.82
CA VAL A 47 -3.88 -12.75 7.45
C VAL A 47 -5.21 -12.02 7.29
N LEU A 48 -5.87 -11.72 8.41
CA LEU A 48 -7.12 -10.97 8.49
C LEU A 48 -6.99 -9.89 9.56
N THR A 49 -7.78 -8.83 9.48
CA THR A 49 -7.82 -7.82 10.54
C THR A 49 -8.73 -8.26 11.69
N GLY A 50 -8.68 -7.55 12.82
CA GLY A 50 -9.50 -7.82 14.00
C GLY A 50 -8.76 -8.58 15.12
N PRO A 51 -9.50 -8.98 16.18
CA PRO A 51 -8.92 -9.50 17.43
C PRO A 51 -8.22 -10.84 17.27
N GLY A 52 -8.46 -11.55 16.17
CA GLY A 52 -7.75 -12.79 15.84
C GLY A 52 -6.31 -12.57 15.38
N PHE A 53 -5.89 -11.34 15.07
CA PHE A 53 -4.56 -11.01 14.57
C PHE A 53 -3.70 -10.27 15.60
N ALA A 54 -4.27 -9.24 16.23
CA ALA A 54 -3.58 -8.40 17.21
C ALA A 54 -4.39 -8.30 18.51
N ASN A 55 -3.70 -8.35 19.65
CA ASN A 55 -4.27 -8.07 20.97
C ASN A 55 -3.61 -6.81 21.56
N PRO A 56 -4.24 -5.63 21.41
CA PRO A 56 -3.70 -4.38 21.89
C PRO A 56 -3.59 -4.29 23.42
N ALA A 57 -4.41 -5.03 24.17
CA ALA A 57 -4.40 -5.01 25.64
C ALA A 57 -3.08 -5.54 26.22
N ASN A 58 -2.43 -6.46 25.50
CA ASN A 58 -1.17 -7.09 25.90
C ASN A 58 -0.02 -6.81 24.91
N LEU A 59 -0.21 -5.91 23.94
CA LEU A 59 0.75 -5.61 22.87
C LEU A 59 1.30 -6.88 22.19
N SER A 60 0.42 -7.79 21.78
CA SER A 60 0.82 -9.08 21.20
C SER A 60 0.14 -9.37 19.87
N PHE A 61 0.65 -10.37 19.15
CA PHE A 61 0.10 -10.87 17.90
C PHE A 61 -0.22 -12.36 17.98
N THR A 62 -1.24 -12.78 17.22
CA THR A 62 -1.49 -14.18 16.89
C THR A 62 -0.96 -14.42 15.48
N TYR A 63 0.04 -15.29 15.37
CA TYR A 63 0.72 -15.52 14.10
C TYR A 63 -0.13 -16.31 13.12
N PRO A 64 -0.41 -15.76 11.93
CA PRO A 64 -1.08 -16.49 10.86
C PRO A 64 -0.20 -17.61 10.29
N LEU A 65 -0.83 -18.67 9.76
CA LEU A 65 -0.11 -19.81 9.16
C LEU A 65 0.70 -19.43 7.92
N THR A 66 0.31 -18.37 7.22
CA THR A 66 0.99 -17.87 6.01
C THR A 66 1.10 -16.36 6.04
N THR A 67 2.09 -15.81 5.33
CA THR A 67 2.24 -14.37 5.15
C THR A 67 1.14 -13.77 4.30
N GLY A 68 0.89 -12.49 4.49
CA GLY A 68 -0.09 -11.74 3.74
C GLY A 68 -0.32 -10.36 4.33
N VAL A 69 -1.26 -9.66 3.73
CA VAL A 69 -1.73 -8.36 4.16
C VAL A 69 -3.25 -8.36 4.07
N ALA A 70 -3.89 -7.75 5.07
CA ALA A 70 -5.30 -7.43 5.04
C ALA A 70 -5.55 -5.96 5.37
N TYR A 71 -6.54 -5.39 4.69
CA TYR A 71 -7.08 -4.06 4.93
C TYR A 71 -8.58 -4.18 5.17
N SER A 72 -9.08 -3.57 6.22
CA SER A 72 -10.52 -3.41 6.44
C SER A 72 -10.88 -1.95 6.38
N PHE A 73 -11.93 -1.61 5.65
CA PHE A 73 -12.48 -0.25 5.56
C PHE A 73 -13.93 -0.26 6.00
N SER A 74 -14.32 0.72 6.80
CA SER A 74 -15.70 0.88 7.27
C SER A 74 -16.37 2.11 6.66
N SER A 75 -17.69 2.10 6.60
CA SER A 75 -18.48 3.18 5.97
C SER A 75 -18.42 4.52 6.69
N ASP A 76 -17.96 4.54 7.94
CA ASP A 76 -17.76 5.71 8.79
C ASP A 76 -16.32 6.26 8.73
N GLY A 77 -15.49 5.77 7.80
CA GLY A 77 -14.18 6.36 7.51
C GLY A 77 -13.03 5.81 8.36
N TYR A 78 -13.22 4.67 9.03
CA TYR A 78 -12.14 3.97 9.74
C TYR A 78 -11.52 2.87 8.89
N TYR A 79 -10.24 2.61 9.16
CA TYR A 79 -9.52 1.51 8.56
C TYR A 79 -8.73 0.74 9.60
N GLU A 80 -8.45 -0.51 9.28
CA GLU A 80 -7.55 -1.38 10.04
C GLU A 80 -6.63 -2.12 9.05
N VAL A 81 -5.38 -2.32 9.43
CA VAL A 81 -4.38 -3.03 8.63
C VAL A 81 -3.70 -4.10 9.46
N ALA A 82 -3.63 -5.29 8.88
CA ALA A 82 -2.87 -6.42 9.40
C ALA A 82 -1.83 -6.85 8.35
N ARG A 83 -0.56 -6.94 8.74
CA ARG A 83 0.54 -7.34 7.84
C ARG A 83 1.40 -8.38 8.51
N TYR A 84 1.66 -9.47 7.81
CA TYR A 84 2.67 -10.43 8.19
C TYR A 84 3.55 -10.71 6.97
N ARG A 85 4.81 -10.27 7.02
CA ARG A 85 5.73 -10.27 5.89
C ARG A 85 7.13 -10.69 6.32
N PHE A 86 7.88 -11.25 5.37
CA PHE A 86 9.30 -11.48 5.52
C PHE A 86 10.10 -10.60 4.56
N ASN A 87 11.26 -10.15 5.01
CA ASN A 87 12.31 -9.62 4.18
C ASN A 87 13.42 -10.68 4.06
N GLY A 88 13.65 -11.14 2.83
CA GLY A 88 14.66 -12.16 2.56
C GLY A 88 16.06 -11.57 2.45
N ASN A 89 17.06 -12.34 2.87
CA ASN A 89 18.47 -12.01 2.68
C ASN A 89 19.13 -13.08 1.80
N GLY A 90 19.33 -12.76 0.51
CA GLY A 90 19.89 -13.71 -0.46
C GLY A 90 21.35 -14.07 -0.20
N SER A 91 22.12 -13.20 0.47
CA SER A 91 23.52 -13.45 0.83
C SER A 91 23.67 -14.29 2.10
N GLN A 92 22.70 -14.17 3.03
CA GLN A 92 22.65 -14.94 4.28
C GLN A 92 21.22 -15.47 4.50
N PRO A 93 20.85 -16.62 3.92
CA PRO A 93 19.48 -17.14 3.98
C PRO A 93 18.97 -17.46 5.38
N ASN A 94 19.86 -17.66 6.35
CA ASN A 94 19.53 -17.83 7.76
C ASN A 94 19.21 -16.50 8.49
N CYS A 95 19.41 -15.35 7.82
CA CYS A 95 19.21 -13.99 8.35
C CYS A 95 18.01 -13.31 7.71
N ILE A 96 16.83 -13.95 7.79
CA ILE A 96 15.57 -13.35 7.33
C ILE A 96 14.99 -12.43 8.41
N THR A 97 14.34 -11.34 8.01
CA THR A 97 13.60 -10.49 8.95
C THR A 97 12.11 -10.74 8.83
N GLY A 98 11.47 -11.21 9.89
CA GLY A 98 10.01 -11.27 10.02
C GLY A 98 9.47 -9.96 10.56
N VAL A 99 8.42 -9.44 9.95
CA VAL A 99 7.71 -8.25 10.42
C VAL A 99 6.22 -8.55 10.46
N ILE A 100 5.64 -8.45 11.65
CA ILE A 100 4.20 -8.48 11.87
C ILE A 100 3.76 -7.12 12.40
N ASN A 101 2.76 -6.51 11.77
CA ASN A 101 2.36 -5.13 12.02
C ASN A 101 0.85 -5.01 12.03
N TRP A 102 0.34 -4.28 13.01
CA TRP A 102 -1.06 -3.90 13.14
C TRP A 102 -1.18 -2.40 13.37
N VAL A 103 -2.13 -1.79 12.68
CA VAL A 103 -2.46 -0.37 12.86
C VAL A 103 -3.88 -0.11 12.41
N HIS A 104 -4.56 0.82 13.06
CA HIS A 104 -5.88 1.31 12.68
C HIS A 104 -5.96 2.82 12.83
N GLY A 105 -7.00 3.42 12.25
CA GLY A 105 -7.19 4.87 12.26
C GLY A 105 -8.25 5.31 11.27
N LYS A 106 -8.07 6.51 10.71
CA LYS A 106 -8.98 7.08 9.70
C LYS A 106 -8.38 7.05 8.31
N TYR A 107 -9.20 6.72 7.32
CA TYR A 107 -8.79 6.82 5.92
C TYR A 107 -9.52 7.94 5.20
N GLN A 108 -8.89 8.44 4.15
CA GLN A 108 -9.46 9.42 3.26
C GLN A 108 -9.26 8.96 1.82
N LEU A 109 -10.36 8.88 1.06
CA LEU A 109 -10.30 8.79 -0.39
C LEU A 109 -10.20 10.22 -0.93
N VAL A 110 -9.14 10.49 -1.69
CA VAL A 110 -8.88 11.82 -2.24
C VAL A 110 -9.36 11.85 -3.69
N ASP A 111 -9.86 13.01 -4.15
CA ASP A 111 -10.38 13.20 -5.51
C ASP A 111 -9.37 12.90 -6.62
N ASN A 112 -8.06 12.87 -6.31
CA ASN A 112 -7.02 12.44 -7.25
C ASN A 112 -6.86 10.90 -7.30
N GLY A 113 -7.79 10.14 -6.73
CA GLY A 113 -7.78 8.67 -6.71
C GLY A 113 -6.78 8.04 -5.73
N SER A 114 -6.15 8.83 -4.86
CA SER A 114 -5.28 8.33 -3.81
C SER A 114 -6.05 7.95 -2.54
N ILE A 115 -5.43 7.11 -1.70
CA ILE A 115 -5.90 6.83 -0.34
C ILE A 115 -4.86 7.31 0.66
N ILE A 116 -5.29 8.10 1.64
CA ILE A 116 -4.47 8.44 2.81
C ILE A 116 -4.96 7.63 4.00
N LEU A 117 -4.04 6.93 4.66
CA LEU A 117 -4.26 6.20 5.90
C LEU A 117 -3.58 6.96 7.05
N ASN A 118 -4.39 7.55 7.94
CA ASN A 118 -3.94 8.30 9.10
C ASN A 118 -4.12 7.47 10.37
N PRO A 119 -3.03 6.92 10.94
CA PRO A 119 -3.12 6.01 12.06
C PRO A 119 -3.40 6.75 13.37
N TRP A 120 -4.00 6.02 14.31
CA TRP A 120 -3.95 6.41 15.72
C TRP A 120 -2.62 6.00 16.36
N ALA A 121 -2.36 6.55 17.55
CA ALA A 121 -1.08 6.36 18.24
C ALA A 121 -0.98 5.01 19.00
N ASP A 122 -1.72 4.00 18.59
CA ASP A 122 -1.79 2.69 19.23
C ASP A 122 -1.37 1.53 18.32
N GLY A 123 -1.04 1.79 17.05
CA GLY A 123 -0.43 0.80 16.18
C GLY A 123 0.94 0.34 16.69
N TYR A 124 1.28 -0.91 16.39
CA TYR A 124 2.56 -1.50 16.78
C TYR A 124 3.03 -2.53 15.74
N GLN A 125 4.32 -2.83 15.77
CA GLN A 125 4.91 -3.90 14.99
C GLN A 125 5.91 -4.68 15.81
N GLN A 126 6.00 -5.98 15.53
CA GLN A 126 7.04 -6.85 16.05
C GLN A 126 8.00 -7.19 14.91
N ILE A 127 9.28 -7.01 15.20
CA ILE A 127 10.38 -7.31 14.28
C ILE A 127 11.17 -8.48 14.85
N GLN A 128 11.37 -9.50 14.03
CA GLN A 128 12.15 -10.68 14.36
C GLN A 128 13.30 -10.80 13.37
N ASP A 129 14.53 -10.72 13.85
CA ASP A 129 15.74 -10.79 13.04
C ASP A 129 16.79 -11.65 13.76
N PRO A 130 17.04 -12.89 13.31
CA PRO A 130 17.91 -13.82 14.03
C PRO A 130 19.39 -13.43 13.99
N CYS A 131 19.80 -12.44 13.18
CA CYS A 131 21.21 -12.12 12.95
C CYS A 131 21.65 -10.77 13.54
N VAL A 132 20.78 -10.09 14.27
CA VAL A 132 21.11 -8.85 15.00
C VAL A 132 21.06 -9.07 16.51
N ALA A 133 21.67 -8.15 17.27
CA ALA A 133 21.79 -8.27 18.72
C ALA A 133 20.45 -8.30 19.46
N VAL A 134 19.43 -7.58 18.95
CA VAL A 134 18.06 -7.61 19.47
C VAL A 134 17.19 -8.33 18.45
N SER A 135 17.06 -9.64 18.63
CA SER A 135 16.47 -10.52 17.62
C SER A 135 14.96 -10.58 17.61
N ASN A 136 14.30 -10.00 18.61
CA ASN A 136 12.85 -9.92 18.72
C ASN A 136 12.47 -8.72 19.58
N PHE A 137 11.74 -7.76 19.02
CA PHE A 137 11.25 -6.61 19.77
C PHE A 137 9.95 -6.08 19.18
N ILE A 138 9.19 -5.37 20.02
CA ILE A 138 7.96 -4.68 19.65
C ILE A 138 8.21 -3.19 19.75
N GLU A 139 7.78 -2.46 18.73
CA GLU A 139 7.85 -1.00 18.69
C GLU A 139 6.52 -0.40 18.22
N GLN A 140 6.29 0.87 18.57
CA GLN A 140 5.12 1.62 18.12
C GLN A 140 5.19 1.86 16.60
N TYR A 141 4.04 1.79 15.94
CA TYR A 141 3.88 2.05 14.52
C TYR A 141 2.76 3.05 14.28
N ASN A 142 3.11 4.28 13.90
CA ASN A 142 2.17 5.37 13.66
C ASN A 142 2.48 6.14 12.37
N ASP A 143 3.02 5.43 11.37
CA ASP A 143 3.33 6.03 10.08
C ASP A 143 2.05 6.28 9.26
N THR A 144 1.82 7.54 8.87
CA THR A 144 0.82 7.88 7.85
C THR A 144 1.24 7.28 6.51
N GLU A 145 0.29 6.65 5.82
CA GLU A 145 0.52 6.03 4.51
C GLU A 145 -0.31 6.68 3.42
N LEU A 146 0.31 6.87 2.26
CA LEU A 146 -0.32 7.28 1.03
C LEU A 146 -0.25 6.13 0.02
N TYR A 147 -1.38 5.77 -0.57
CA TYR A 147 -1.42 4.96 -1.79
C TYR A 147 -1.76 5.88 -2.94
N GLN A 148 -0.86 5.99 -3.92
CA GLN A 148 -1.00 6.91 -5.06
C GLN A 148 -2.26 6.64 -5.89
N SER A 149 -2.66 5.37 -5.98
CA SER A 149 -3.92 4.97 -6.61
C SER A 149 -4.44 3.65 -6.05
N TRP A 150 -5.73 3.38 -6.25
CA TRP A 150 -6.39 2.13 -5.88
C TRP A 150 -7.46 1.76 -6.90
N GLN A 151 -7.75 0.47 -7.05
CA GLN A 151 -8.78 -0.02 -7.96
C GLN A 151 -9.38 -1.33 -7.43
N ILE A 152 -10.63 -1.60 -7.76
CA ILE A 152 -11.26 -2.89 -7.46
C ILE A 152 -11.45 -3.64 -8.77
N PHE A 153 -10.85 -4.83 -8.84
CA PHE A 153 -10.95 -5.73 -9.98
C PHE A 153 -11.89 -6.89 -9.67
N THR A 154 -12.60 -7.37 -10.68
CA THR A 154 -13.37 -8.61 -10.58
C THR A 154 -12.52 -9.76 -11.11
N ASP A 155 -12.17 -10.69 -10.25
CA ASP A 155 -11.54 -11.95 -10.59
C ASP A 155 -12.61 -13.03 -10.82
N PRO A 156 -12.57 -13.80 -11.93
CA PRO A 156 -13.57 -14.83 -12.23
C PRO A 156 -13.65 -15.97 -11.21
N VAL A 157 -12.59 -16.19 -10.42
CA VAL A 157 -12.47 -17.30 -9.46
C VAL A 157 -12.67 -16.79 -8.03
N ASP A 158 -11.98 -15.70 -7.68
CA ASP A 158 -11.90 -15.20 -6.31
C ASP A 158 -12.90 -14.06 -6.00
N GLY A 159 -13.60 -13.54 -7.00
CA GLY A 159 -14.50 -12.39 -6.87
C GLY A 159 -13.75 -11.05 -6.84
N TYR A 160 -14.24 -10.08 -6.06
CA TYR A 160 -13.63 -8.75 -6.03
C TYR A 160 -12.26 -8.75 -5.33
N LYS A 161 -11.31 -8.02 -5.91
CA LYS A 161 -9.95 -7.81 -5.40
C LYS A 161 -9.61 -6.33 -5.35
N LEU A 162 -9.23 -5.83 -4.18
CA LEU A 162 -8.68 -4.49 -4.03
C LEU A 162 -7.19 -4.49 -4.36
N HIS A 163 -6.80 -3.61 -5.27
CA HIS A 163 -5.42 -3.34 -5.61
C HIS A 163 -5.05 -1.95 -5.12
N LEU A 164 -3.93 -1.86 -4.41
CA LEU A 164 -3.38 -0.62 -3.87
C LEU A 164 -1.99 -0.40 -4.47
N PHE A 165 -1.74 0.79 -5.03
CA PHE A 165 -0.52 1.09 -5.77
C PHE A 165 0.26 2.25 -5.15
N GLY A 166 1.58 2.24 -5.36
CA GLY A 166 2.44 3.35 -4.97
C GLY A 166 2.43 3.65 -3.47
N ARG A 167 2.46 2.62 -2.61
CA ARG A 167 2.51 2.80 -1.15
C ARG A 167 3.72 3.63 -0.75
N CYS A 168 3.46 4.71 -0.02
CA CYS A 168 4.46 5.61 0.52
C CYS A 168 4.14 5.90 2.00
N ALA A 169 5.11 5.72 2.91
CA ALA A 169 4.93 6.00 4.34
C ALA A 169 5.79 7.20 4.76
N THR A 170 5.23 8.12 5.56
CA THR A 170 5.83 9.43 5.88
C THR A 170 7.20 9.37 6.57
N ARG A 171 7.59 8.24 7.17
CA ARG A 171 8.97 8.02 7.68
C ARG A 171 10.04 7.84 6.58
N ARG A 172 9.67 7.63 5.32
CA ARG A 172 10.60 7.52 4.19
C ARG A 172 10.44 8.74 3.28
N ARG A 173 11.56 9.44 3.00
CA ARG A 173 11.69 10.78 2.37
C ARG A 173 11.12 10.96 0.94
N ALA A 174 10.15 10.15 0.50
CA ALA A 174 9.67 10.11 -0.88
C ALA A 174 8.16 10.42 -1.05
N CYS A 175 7.46 10.84 0.01
CA CYS A 175 6.03 11.13 -0.07
C CYS A 175 5.80 12.65 -0.11
N HIS A 176 5.91 13.26 -1.29
CA HIS A 176 5.34 14.61 -1.46
C HIS A 176 3.89 14.42 -1.93
N PRO A 177 2.87 14.83 -1.15
CA PRO A 177 1.54 15.01 -1.73
C PRO A 177 1.68 16.01 -2.89
N PRO A 178 0.84 15.92 -3.94
CA PRO A 178 0.83 16.95 -4.97
C PRO A 178 0.61 18.29 -4.26
N ARG A 179 1.56 19.22 -4.44
CA ARG A 179 1.38 20.59 -3.92
C ARG A 179 0.19 21.21 -4.66
N PRO A 180 -0.62 22.03 -3.97
CA PRO A 180 -1.76 22.72 -4.58
C PRO A 180 -1.32 23.59 -5.77
#